data_AF-A0A6A3VBP8-F1
#
_entry.id   AF-A0A6A3VBP8-F1
#
_cell.length_a   1.000
_cell.length_b   1.000
_cell.length_c   1.000
_cell.angle_alpha   90.00
_cell.angle_beta   90.00
_cell.angle_gamma   90.00
#
_symmetry.space_group_name_H-M   'P 1'
#
loop_
_entity.id
_entity.type
_entity.pdbx_description
1 polymer ?
#
loop_
_entity_poly.entity_id
_entity_poly.type
_entity_poly.pdbx_seq_one_letter_code
_entity_poly.pdbx_strand_id
1 'polypeptide(L)'
;MILEYKINHTDWPYLMPMVQASVNHTAEPSLGNKAPVGLFTGLPCLTPLREFYLPDAGELKEVPEIDKIDEFLADLRLAFKKCTGPFRTSDLSNDCLTRNESVVRM
;
A
#
# COMPACT_ATOMS: atom_id res chain seq x y z
N MET A 1 4.70 14.15 -15.35
CA MET A 1 4.02 12.86 -15.09
C MET A 1 3.47 12.16 -16.34
N ILE A 2 2.35 12.58 -16.95
CA ILE A 2 1.73 11.81 -18.06
C ILE A 2 2.68 11.63 -19.26
N LEU A 3 3.34 12.72 -19.69
CA LEU A 3 4.30 12.69 -20.79
C LEU A 3 5.61 11.97 -20.44
N GLU A 4 6.08 12.12 -19.20
CA GLU A 4 7.32 11.51 -18.70
C GLU A 4 7.20 9.98 -18.59
N TYR A 5 6.04 9.48 -18.15
CA TYR A 5 5.78 8.06 -17.99
C TYR A 5 5.07 7.42 -19.20
N LYS A 6 4.87 8.17 -20.30
CA LYS A 6 4.17 7.72 -21.52
C LYS A 6 2.80 7.10 -21.22
N ILE A 7 2.08 7.65 -20.25
CA ILE A 7 0.76 7.14 -19.86
C ILE A 7 -0.28 7.69 -20.82
N ASN A 8 -1.23 6.85 -21.24
CA ASN A 8 -2.29 7.31 -22.12
C ASN A 8 -3.18 8.32 -21.38
N HIS A 9 -3.61 9.38 -22.06
CA HIS A 9 -4.48 10.41 -21.51
C HIS A 9 -5.80 9.85 -20.97
N THR A 10 -6.29 8.74 -21.53
CA THR A 10 -7.48 8.01 -21.06
C THR A 10 -7.28 7.39 -19.67
N ASP A 11 -6.04 7.12 -19.29
CA ASP A 11 -5.70 6.38 -18.08
C ASP A 11 -5.39 7.33 -16.90
N TRP A 12 -5.46 8.64 -17.13
CA TRP A 12 -5.26 9.67 -16.11
C TRP A 12 -6.11 9.48 -14.84
N PRO A 13 -7.39 9.04 -14.89
CA PRO A 13 -8.18 8.80 -13.68
C PRO A 13 -7.54 7.78 -12.73
N TYR A 14 -6.76 6.82 -13.23
CA TYR A 14 -6.04 5.84 -12.39
C TYR A 14 -4.84 6.46 -11.66
N LEU A 15 -4.30 7.56 -12.17
CA LEU A 15 -3.19 8.29 -11.56
C LEU A 15 -3.64 9.34 -10.56
N MET A 16 -4.88 9.81 -10.67
CA MET A 16 -5.42 10.87 -9.81
C MET A 16 -5.24 10.60 -8.32
N PRO A 17 -5.51 9.39 -7.78
CA PRO A 17 -5.26 9.11 -6.36
C PRO A 17 -3.79 9.28 -5.96
N MET A 18 -2.87 8.88 -6.84
CA MET A 18 -1.44 8.98 -6.60
C MET A 18 -0.95 10.44 -6.63
N VAL A 19 -1.47 11.24 -7.55
CA VAL A 19 -1.19 12.68 -7.64
C VAL A 19 -1.77 13.42 -6.45
N GLN A 20 -3.00 13.10 -6.06
CA GLN A 20 -3.63 13.70 -4.89
C GLN A 20 -2.88 13.34 -3.61
N ALA A 21 -2.44 12.09 -3.46
CA ALA A 21 -1.63 11.67 -2.33
C ALA A 21 -0.27 12.38 -2.30
N SER A 22 0.42 12.49 -3.45
CA SER A 22 1.73 13.15 -3.49
C SER A 22 1.63 14.62 -3.11
N VAL A 23 0.62 15.35 -3.60
CA VAL A 23 0.42 16.76 -3.26
C VAL A 23 0.00 16.92 -1.79
N ASN A 24 -0.95 16.12 -1.31
CA ASN A 24 -1.49 16.29 0.05
C ASN A 24 -0.53 15.87 1.16
N HIS A 25 0.41 14.94 0.89
CA HIS A 25 1.37 14.45 1.88
C HIS A 25 2.76 15.09 1.76
N THR A 26 3.00 15.97 0.78
CA THR A 26 4.29 16.69 0.65
C THR A 26 4.27 17.98 1.45
N ALA A 27 5.33 18.23 2.22
CA ALA A 27 5.49 19.46 2.98
C ALA A 27 5.76 20.65 2.04
N GLU A 28 5.04 21.75 2.24
CA GLU A 28 5.19 22.97 1.43
C GLU A 28 5.71 24.14 2.28
N PRO A 29 6.70 24.92 1.80
CA PRO A 29 7.23 26.07 2.52
C PRO A 29 6.18 27.13 2.86
N SER A 30 5.23 27.37 1.96
CA SER A 30 4.13 28.34 2.17
C SER A 30 3.21 27.95 3.33
N LEU A 31 3.17 26.66 3.67
CA LEU A 31 2.39 26.06 4.74
C LEU A 31 3.20 25.88 6.04
N GLY A 32 4.32 26.58 6.17
CA GLY A 32 5.23 26.46 7.32
C GLY A 32 5.96 25.11 7.34
N ASN A 33 6.30 24.58 6.16
CA ASN A 33 6.93 23.26 5.97
C ASN A 33 6.07 22.10 6.50
N LYS A 34 4.75 22.23 6.40
CA LYS A 34 3.79 21.16 6.78
C LYS A 34 3.05 20.66 5.55
N ALA A 35 2.66 19.40 5.58
CA ALA A 35 1.85 18.82 4.52
C ALA A 35 0.38 19.26 4.66
N PRO A 36 -0.32 19.55 3.53
CA PRO A 36 -1.73 19.92 3.54
C PRO A 36 -2.60 18.94 4.34
N VAL A 37 -2.37 17.64 4.22
CA VAL A 37 -3.15 16.60 4.93
C VAL A 37 -3.11 16.80 6.45
N GLY A 38 -1.96 17.15 7.01
CA GLY A 38 -1.83 17.36 8.44
C GLY A 38 -2.49 18.65 8.91
N LEU A 39 -2.53 19.69 8.06
CA LEU A 39 -3.21 20.94 8.37
C LEU A 39 -4.73 20.80 8.30
N PHE A 40 -5.25 20.08 7.30
CA PHE A 40 -6.70 19.90 7.13
C PHE A 40 -7.30 18.86 8.08
N THR A 41 -6.55 17.83 8.47
CA THR A 41 -7.04 16.79 9.37
C THR A 41 -6.67 16.99 10.83
N GLY A 42 -5.66 17.84 11.12
CA GLY A 42 -5.08 17.98 12.45
C GLY A 42 -4.25 16.77 12.92
N LEU A 43 -4.10 15.75 12.08
CA LEU A 43 -3.30 14.56 12.37
C LEU A 43 -1.86 14.72 11.86
N PRO A 44 -0.87 14.04 12.45
CA PRO A 44 0.47 14.00 11.87
C PRO A 44 0.41 13.44 10.44
N CYS A 45 1.17 14.04 9.53
CA CYS A 45 1.30 13.53 8.17
C CYS A 45 1.99 12.17 8.22
N LEU A 46 1.21 11.09 8.16
CA LEU A 46 1.73 9.74 8.02
C LEU A 46 2.34 9.62 6.63
N THR A 47 3.55 9.06 6.56
CA THR A 47 4.09 8.60 5.28
C THR A 47 3.15 7.49 4.77
N PRO A 48 2.68 7.55 3.51
CA PRO A 48 1.68 6.60 2.99
C PRO A 48 2.10 5.13 3.07
N LEU A 49 3.40 4.88 3.26
CA LEU A 49 4.02 3.56 3.39
C LEU A 49 4.84 3.49 4.68
N ARG A 50 4.32 3.95 5.81
CA ARG A 50 5.02 3.75 7.08
C ARG A 50 4.80 2.35 7.63
N GLU A 51 3.56 1.87 7.54
CA GLU A 51 3.10 0.66 8.21
C GLU A 51 2.13 -0.10 7.31
N PHE A 52 2.19 -1.43 7.36
CA PHE A 52 1.24 -2.30 6.70
C PHE A 52 0.59 -3.23 7.73
N TYR A 53 -0.71 -3.45 7.59
CA TYR A 53 -1.39 -4.43 8.42
C TYR A 53 -1.04 -5.85 7.96
N LEU A 54 -0.55 -6.69 8.87
CA LEU A 54 -0.30 -8.11 8.67
C LEU A 54 -1.47 -8.91 9.28
N PRO A 55 -2.42 -9.41 8.47
CA PRO A 55 -3.63 -10.07 8.98
C PRO A 55 -3.35 -11.36 9.76
N ASP A 56 -2.22 -12.01 9.52
CA ASP A 56 -1.84 -13.26 10.17
C ASP A 56 -1.20 -13.03 11.55
N ALA A 57 -0.62 -11.85 11.77
CA ALA A 57 -0.05 -11.44 13.06
C ALA A 57 -1.00 -10.51 13.84
N GLY A 58 -2.04 -9.96 13.19
CA GLY A 58 -2.98 -9.03 13.80
C GLY A 58 -2.38 -7.68 14.16
N GLU A 59 -1.24 -7.33 13.56
CA GLU A 59 -0.45 -6.14 13.92
C GLU A 59 -0.06 -5.29 12.71
N LEU A 60 0.24 -4.02 12.95
CA LEU A 60 0.84 -3.12 11.98
C LEU A 60 2.35 -3.31 11.99
N LYS A 61 2.93 -3.60 10.83
CA LYS A 61 4.38 -3.77 10.64
C LYS A 61 4.95 -2.56 9.92
N GLU A 62 5.94 -1.90 10.53
CA GLU A 62 6.64 -0.77 9.90
C GLU A 62 7.44 -1.21 8.67
N VAL A 63 7.57 -0.30 7.70
CA VAL A 63 8.43 -0.44 6.53
C VAL A 63 9.89 -0.41 6.97
N PRO A 64 10.70 -1.39 6.56
CA PRO A 64 12.14 -1.38 6.86
C PRO A 64 12.82 -0.14 6.30
N GLU A 65 13.82 0.35 7.03
CA GLU A 65 14.77 1.38 6.56
C GLU A 65 15.45 0.97 5.24
N ILE A 66 15.90 1.96 4.47
CA ILE A 66 16.33 1.78 3.07
C ILE A 66 17.46 0.75 2.90
N ASP A 67 18.32 0.61 3.91
CA ASP A 67 19.44 -0.32 3.97
C ASP A 67 19.01 -1.79 4.14
N LYS A 68 17.76 -2.01 4.55
CA LYS A 68 17.17 -3.34 4.79
C LYS A 68 16.10 -3.72 3.77
N ILE A 69 15.80 -2.82 2.82
CA ILE A 69 14.73 -3.04 1.83
C ILE A 69 15.06 -4.24 0.94
N ASP A 70 16.30 -4.43 0.51
CA ASP A 70 16.66 -5.52 -0.40
C ASP A 70 16.43 -6.91 0.21
N GLU A 71 16.82 -7.09 1.48
CA GLU A 71 16.58 -8.32 2.24
C GLU A 71 15.08 -8.57 2.42
N PHE A 72 14.34 -7.54 2.83
CA PHE A 72 12.89 -7.62 2.97
C PHE A 72 12.17 -7.95 1.65
N LEU A 73 12.59 -7.35 0.54
CA LEU A 73 12.04 -7.65 -0.78
C LEU A 73 12.38 -9.07 -1.24
N ALA A 74 13.56 -9.58 -0.89
CA ALA A 74 13.93 -10.97 -1.18
C ALA A 74 13.02 -11.96 -0.44
N ASP A 75 12.79 -11.73 0.86
CA ASP A 75 11.88 -12.52 1.68
C ASP A 75 10.44 -12.45 1.18
N LEU A 76 9.96 -11.25 0.85
CA LEU A 76 8.62 -11.05 0.33
C LEU A 76 8.42 -11.78 -1.00
N ARG A 77 9.39 -11.71 -1.92
CA ARG A 77 9.36 -12.44 -3.19
C ARG A 77 9.35 -13.94 -2.97
N LEU A 78 10.12 -14.44 -2.00
CA LEU A 78 10.13 -15.86 -1.64
C LEU A 78 8.76 -16.31 -1.10
N ALA A 79 8.15 -15.50 -0.23
CA ALA A 79 6.82 -15.77 0.33
C ALA A 79 5.74 -15.80 -0.76
N PHE A 80 5.71 -14.82 -1.68
CA PHE A 80 4.79 -14.85 -2.81
C PHE A 80 5.00 -16.07 -3.70
N LYS A 81 6.26 -16.42 -4.02
CA LYS A 81 6.57 -17.60 -4.83
C LYS A 81 6.09 -18.90 -4.18
N LYS A 82 6.15 -18.99 -2.86
CA LYS A 82 5.59 -20.10 -2.07
C LYS A 82 4.06 -20.15 -2.18
N CYS A 83 3.39 -19.01 -2.09
CA CYS A 83 1.93 -18.91 -2.23
C CYS A 83 1.45 -19.14 -3.67
N THR A 84 2.31 -18.95 -4.68
CA THR A 84 2.02 -19.22 -6.10
C THR A 84 2.55 -20.59 -6.57
N GLY A 85 2.68 -21.57 -5.67
CA GLY A 85 2.87 -22.97 -6.07
C GLY A 85 1.74 -23.45 -7.01
N PRO A 86 1.92 -24.56 -7.75
CA PRO A 86 0.91 -25.02 -8.70
C PRO A 86 -0.43 -25.18 -7.99
N PHE A 87 -1.39 -24.34 -8.39
CA PHE A 87 -2.76 -24.37 -7.92
C PHE A 87 -3.37 -25.72 -8.36
N ARG A 88 -3.24 -26.75 -7.51
CA ARG A 88 -3.89 -28.03 -7.75
C ARG A 88 -5.35 -27.86 -7.39
N THR A 89 -6.19 -27.85 -8.41
CA THR A 89 -7.65 -27.68 -8.34
C THR A 89 -8.39 -28.79 -7.58
N SER A 90 -7.68 -29.75 -6.97
CA SER A 90 -8.25 -30.78 -6.09
C SER A 90 -8.53 -30.30 -4.67
N ASP A 91 -7.99 -29.15 -4.26
CA ASP A 91 -8.04 -28.72 -2.84
C ASP A 91 -9.09 -27.61 -2.62
N LEU A 92 -10.15 -27.58 -3.43
CA LEU A 92 -11.38 -26.85 -3.11
C LEU A 92 -12.11 -27.57 -1.96
N SER A 93 -11.53 -27.51 -0.77
CA SER A 93 -12.28 -27.71 0.48
C SER A 93 -11.93 -26.58 1.44
N ASN A 94 -12.76 -25.54 1.36
CA ASN A 94 -13.19 -24.65 2.45
C ASN A 94 -12.23 -23.63 3.09
N ASP A 95 -10.92 -23.63 2.85
CA ASP A 95 -10.04 -22.76 3.67
C ASP A 95 -9.86 -21.30 3.17
N CYS A 96 -10.09 -20.98 1.89
CA CYS A 96 -9.87 -19.61 1.38
C CYS A 96 -11.13 -18.72 1.35
N LEU A 97 -12.34 -19.28 1.45
CA LEU A 97 -13.59 -18.52 1.26
C LEU A 97 -14.25 -18.03 2.56
N THR A 98 -13.83 -18.52 3.72
CA THR A 98 -14.43 -18.12 5.02
C THR A 98 -13.88 -16.81 5.58
N ARG A 99 -12.79 -16.27 5.03
CA ARG A 99 -12.10 -15.10 5.63
C ARG A 99 -12.60 -13.74 5.12
N ASN A 100 -13.54 -13.70 4.17
CA ASN A 100 -13.98 -12.45 3.54
C ASN A 100 -15.47 -12.08 3.74
N GLU A 101 -16.28 -12.91 4.41
CA GLU A 101 -17.69 -12.58 4.69
C GLU A 101 -17.93 -11.86 6.03
N SER A 102 -16.96 -11.82 6.94
CA SER A 102 -17.14 -11.21 8.28
C SER A 102 -16.87 -9.70 8.35
N VAL A 103 -16.41 -9.06 7.28
CA VAL A 103 -16.04 -7.62 7.30
C VAL A 103 -17.09 -6.70 6.65
N VAL A 104 -18.17 -7.26 6.08
CA VAL A 104 -19.25 -6.46 5.43
C VAL A 104 -20.51 -6.34 6.32
N ARG A 105 -20.46 -6.80 7.57
CA ARG A 105 -21.48 -6.45 8.57
C ARG A 105 -20.84 -6.09 9.90
N MET A 106 -20.54 -4.80 10.07
CA MET A 106 -20.85 -4.07 11.30
C MET A 106 -20.82 -2.56 11.03
#